data_AF-A0A8J7I8Q0-F1
#
_entry.id   AF-A0A8J7I8Q0-F1
#
_cell.length_a   1.000
_cell.length_b   1.000
_cell.length_c   1.000
_cell.angle_alpha   90.00
_cell.angle_beta   90.00
_cell.angle_gamma   90.00
#
_symmetry.space_group_name_H-M   'P 1'
#
loop_
_entity.id
_entity.type
_entity.pdbx_description
1 polymer ?
#
loop_
_entity_poly.entity_id
_entity_poly.type
_entity_poly.pdbx_seq_one_letter_code
_entity_poly.pdbx_strand_id
1 'polypeptide(L)'
;MNVGKGMVVCNVVDTIPLSIDWSVDTVTFNRAFVPQAQVTSYLQALEVEKDAAIALHKAIATYDPTQAIVILIVGNGAVDINLLQDLAISPAECYKQAQQRWVEFQSDLTTHRRDS
;
A
#
# COMPACT_ATOMS: atom_id res chain seq x y z
N MET A 1 6.43 12.93 3.34
CA MET A 1 6.51 11.46 3.52
C MET A 1 7.24 11.20 4.82
N ASN A 2 6.68 10.40 5.71
CA ASN A 2 7.44 9.94 6.89
C ASN A 2 8.45 8.91 6.40
N VAL A 3 9.72 9.09 6.75
CA VAL A 3 10.84 8.27 6.26
C VAL A 3 11.40 7.47 7.43
N GLY A 4 11.68 6.19 7.20
CA GLY A 4 12.25 5.29 8.20
C GLY A 4 11.58 3.91 8.17
N LYS A 5 11.98 3.05 9.11
CA LYS A 5 11.42 1.71 9.25
C LYS A 5 9.99 1.77 9.77
N GLY A 6 9.14 0.95 9.18
CA GLY A 6 7.69 0.91 9.41
C GLY A 6 6.98 0.29 8.23
N MET A 7 5.69 0.56 8.11
CA MET A 7 4.87 0.10 6.98
C MET A 7 3.88 1.19 6.54
N VAL A 8 3.55 1.18 5.26
CA VAL A 8 2.43 1.95 4.72
C VAL A 8 1.20 1.08 4.78
N VAL A 9 0.12 1.55 5.39
CA VAL A 9 -1.16 0.85 5.43
C VAL A 9 -2.14 1.54 4.49
N CYS A 10 -2.80 0.75 3.65
CA CYS A 10 -3.87 1.13 2.75
C CYS A 10 -5.15 0.42 3.20
N ASN A 11 -6.08 1.16 3.80
CA ASN A 11 -7.37 0.65 4.21
C ASN A 11 -8.39 0.98 3.12
N VAL A 12 -8.82 -0.02 2.35
CA VAL A 12 -9.88 0.15 1.36
C VAL A 12 -11.18 0.46 2.10
N VAL A 13 -11.77 1.62 1.79
CA VAL A 13 -13.00 2.08 2.46
C VAL A 13 -14.27 1.61 1.75
N ASP A 14 -14.15 1.30 0.46
CA ASP A 14 -15.26 0.80 -0.34
C ASP A 14 -15.42 -0.70 -0.13
N THR A 15 -16.67 -1.18 -0.08
CA THR A 15 -16.94 -2.61 -0.23
C THR A 15 -16.55 -3.01 -1.64
N ILE A 16 -15.52 -3.85 -1.80
CA ILE A 16 -15.07 -4.25 -3.13
C ILE A 16 -16.04 -5.33 -3.64
N PRO A 17 -16.80 -5.08 -4.73
CA PRO A 17 -17.70 -6.08 -5.27
C PRO A 17 -16.92 -7.27 -5.82
N LEU A 18 -17.49 -8.47 -5.74
CA LEU A 18 -16.87 -9.69 -6.28
C LEU A 18 -16.64 -9.63 -7.80
N SER A 19 -17.34 -8.74 -8.50
CA SER A 19 -17.27 -8.53 -9.94
C SER A 19 -16.45 -7.30 -10.35
N ILE A 20 -15.60 -6.77 -9.46
CA ILE A 20 -14.77 -5.60 -9.79
C ILE A 20 -13.83 -5.93 -10.96
N ASP A 21 -13.72 -5.00 -11.92
CA ASP A 21 -12.72 -5.07 -12.98
C ASP A 21 -11.53 -4.20 -12.60
N TRP A 22 -10.50 -4.81 -12.02
CA TRP A 22 -9.27 -4.13 -11.61
C TRP A 22 -8.48 -3.45 -12.74
N SER A 23 -8.85 -3.67 -14.01
CA SER A 23 -8.23 -2.98 -15.14
C SER A 23 -8.78 -1.56 -15.36
N VAL A 24 -9.98 -1.26 -14.87
CA VAL A 24 -10.68 0.02 -15.11
C VAL A 24 -11.30 0.62 -13.86
N ASP A 25 -11.65 -0.19 -12.87
CA ASP A 25 -12.29 0.26 -11.64
C ASP A 25 -11.25 0.75 -10.63
N THR A 26 -11.57 1.86 -9.96
CA THR A 26 -10.77 2.42 -8.87
C THR A 26 -11.52 2.26 -7.55
N VAL A 27 -10.80 1.90 -6.49
CA VAL A 27 -11.34 1.87 -5.13
C VAL A 27 -10.76 3.00 -4.30
N THR A 28 -11.59 3.56 -3.43
CA THR A 28 -11.15 4.56 -2.47
C THR A 28 -10.46 3.87 -1.30
N PHE A 29 -9.37 4.45 -0.82
CA PHE A 29 -8.64 3.94 0.34
C PHE A 29 -8.07 5.08 1.17
N ASN A 30 -7.97 4.83 2.47
CA ASN A 30 -7.20 5.66 3.39
C ASN A 30 -5.78 5.14 3.47
N ARG A 31 -4.81 6.04 3.49
CA ARG A 31 -3.38 5.68 3.61
C ARG A 31 -2.77 6.28 4.86
N ALA A 32 -2.04 5.48 5.61
CA ALA A 32 -1.27 5.91 6.78
C ALA A 32 0.12 5.28 6.79
N PHE A 33 1.10 5.96 7.39
CA PHE A 33 2.40 5.36 7.71
C PHE A 33 2.42 4.97 9.19
N VAL A 34 2.70 3.71 9.47
CA VAL A 34 2.87 3.17 10.82
C VAL A 34 4.36 2.98 11.08
N PRO A 35 4.99 3.78 11.96
CA PRO A 35 6.40 3.63 12.28
C PRO A 35 6.66 2.31 13.01
N GLN A 36 7.87 1.76 12.88
CA GLN A 36 8.25 0.46 13.48
C GLN A 36 7.83 0.31 14.95
N ALA A 37 7.97 1.38 15.76
CA ALA A 37 7.62 1.38 17.17
C ALA A 37 6.13 1.13 17.45
N GLN A 38 5.25 1.39 16.48
CA GLN A 38 3.79 1.25 16.60
C GLN A 38 3.24 0.01 15.90
N VAL A 39 4.07 -0.70 15.12
CA VAL A 39 3.64 -1.86 14.32
C VAL A 39 3.01 -2.94 15.18
N THR A 40 3.58 -3.26 16.34
CA THR A 40 3.03 -4.32 17.22
C THR A 40 1.59 -4.04 17.61
N SER A 41 1.33 -2.84 18.14
CA SER A 41 -0.01 -2.43 18.56
C SER A 41 -0.98 -2.39 17.38
N TYR A 42 -0.49 -2.00 16.20
CA TYR A 42 -1.32 -1.97 14.99
C TYR A 42 -1.74 -3.36 14.53
N LEU A 43 -0.81 -4.32 14.47
CA LEU A 43 -1.10 -5.69 14.04
C LEU A 43 -2.01 -6.43 15.04
N GLN A 44 -1.85 -6.13 16.34
CA GLN A 44 -2.75 -6.65 17.38
C GLN A 44 -4.18 -6.15 17.18
N ALA A 45 -4.38 -4.87 16.85
CA ALA A 45 -5.70 -4.30 16.60
C ALA A 45 -6.37 -4.86 15.33
N LEU A 46 -5.57 -5.37 14.38
CA LEU A 46 -6.05 -6.04 13.16
C LEU A 46 -6.23 -7.55 13.33
N GLU A 47 -5.95 -8.10 14.50
CA GLU A 47 -6.03 -9.55 14.78
C GLU A 47 -5.24 -10.40 13.76
N VAL A 48 -4.12 -9.87 13.27
CA VAL A 48 -3.25 -10.59 12.33
C VAL A 48 -2.72 -11.86 12.97
N GLU A 49 -2.73 -12.96 12.21
CA GLU A 49 -2.21 -14.24 12.65
C GLU A 49 -0.77 -14.11 13.18
N LYS A 50 -0.49 -14.77 14.30
CA LYS A 50 0.77 -14.63 15.04
C LYS A 50 2.00 -14.88 14.15
N ASP A 51 1.97 -15.89 13.29
CA ASP A 51 3.11 -16.24 12.44
C ASP A 51 3.34 -15.19 11.35
N ALA A 52 2.26 -14.67 10.76
CA ALA A 52 2.32 -13.55 9.82
C ALA A 52 2.84 -12.27 10.50
N ALA A 53 2.40 -11.98 11.74
CA ALA A 53 2.90 -10.85 12.51
C ALA A 53 4.40 -10.98 12.82
N ILE A 54 4.89 -12.17 13.19
CA ILE A 54 6.32 -12.44 13.41
C ILE A 54 7.12 -12.21 12.13
N ALA A 55 6.66 -12.75 10.99
CA ALA A 55 7.31 -12.57 9.70
C ALA A 55 7.38 -11.08 9.31
N LEU A 56 6.29 -10.35 9.51
CA LEU A 56 6.21 -8.90 9.22
C LEU A 56 7.14 -8.09 10.13
N HIS A 57 7.19 -8.41 11.43
CA HIS A 57 8.15 -7.77 12.35
C HIS A 57 9.60 -7.99 11.92
N LYS A 58 9.94 -9.22 11.50
CA LYS A 58 11.28 -9.53 10.99
C LYS A 58 11.58 -8.71 9.74
N ALA A 59 10.66 -8.69 8.77
CA ALA A 59 10.81 -7.91 7.54
C ALA A 59 11.03 -6.42 7.84
N ILE A 60 10.20 -5.82 8.71
CA ILE A 60 10.29 -4.41 9.10
C ILE A 60 11.62 -4.10 9.82
N ALA A 61 12.11 -5.03 10.65
CA ALA A 61 13.37 -4.84 11.35
C ALA A 61 14.58 -4.87 10.41
N THR A 62 14.52 -5.61 9.30
CA THR A 62 15.69 -5.87 8.45
C THR A 62 15.75 -5.04 7.17
N TYR A 63 14.62 -4.56 6.63
CA TYR A 63 14.65 -3.82 5.36
C TYR A 63 15.37 -2.47 5.46
N ASP A 64 15.94 -2.04 4.34
CA ASP A 64 16.47 -0.69 4.15
C ASP A 64 15.36 0.24 3.63
N PRO A 65 14.89 1.24 4.40
CA PRO A 65 13.83 2.15 3.97
C PRO A 65 14.23 3.08 2.81
N THR A 66 15.50 3.06 2.39
CA THR A 66 15.95 3.76 1.18
C THR A 66 15.83 2.90 -0.08
N GLN A 67 15.64 1.59 0.04
CA GLN A 67 15.59 0.65 -1.09
C GLN A 67 14.37 -0.28 -1.08
N ALA A 68 13.56 -0.26 -0.02
CA ALA A 68 12.41 -1.12 0.13
C ALA A 68 11.24 -0.43 0.85
N ILE A 69 10.03 -0.95 0.61
CA ILE A 69 8.78 -0.49 1.21
C ILE A 69 7.97 -1.71 1.65
N VAL A 70 7.48 -1.68 2.89
CA VAL A 70 6.46 -2.63 3.37
C VAL A 70 5.09 -1.98 3.22
N ILE A 71 4.17 -2.65 2.54
CA ILE A 71 2.80 -2.21 2.30
C ILE A 71 1.84 -3.24 2.89
N LEU A 72 0.88 -2.76 3.67
CA LEU A 72 -0.24 -3.52 4.18
C LEU A 72 -1.52 -3.04 3.49
N ILE A 73 -2.26 -3.91 2.84
CA ILE A 73 -3.56 -3.60 2.24
C ILE A 73 -4.63 -4.31 3.05
N VAL A 74 -5.60 -3.57 3.54
CA VAL A 74 -6.74 -4.10 4.31
C VAL A 74 -8.02 -3.80 3.54
N GLY A 75 -8.78 -4.85 3.20
CA GLY A 75 -10.02 -4.72 2.44
C GLY A 75 -10.81 -6.02 2.44
N ASN A 76 -12.15 -5.93 2.45
CA ASN A 76 -13.05 -7.09 2.46
C ASN A 76 -12.75 -8.15 3.56
N GLY A 77 -12.29 -7.71 4.73
CA GLY A 77 -11.93 -8.61 5.84
C GLY A 77 -10.63 -9.41 5.61
N ALA A 78 -9.91 -9.13 4.53
CA ALA A 78 -8.61 -9.71 4.23
C ALA A 78 -7.49 -8.69 4.46
N VAL A 79 -6.31 -9.22 4.77
CA VAL A 79 -5.07 -8.48 4.92
C VAL A 79 -4.06 -9.03 3.93
N ASP A 80 -3.49 -8.17 3.10
CA ASP A 80 -2.41 -8.50 2.17
C ASP A 80 -1.15 -7.71 2.54
N ILE A 81 0.00 -8.39 2.52
CA ILE A 81 1.29 -7.85 2.95
C ILE A 81 2.27 -7.97 1.80
N ASN A 82 2.73 -6.83 1.32
CA ASN A 82 3.68 -6.73 0.22
C ASN A 82 4.98 -6.10 0.71
N LEU A 83 6.10 -6.69 0.30
CA LEU A 83 7.44 -6.14 0.51
C LEU A 83 8.08 -5.88 -0.84
N LEU A 84 8.11 -4.61 -1.24
CA LEU A 84 8.77 -4.16 -2.45
C LEU A 84 10.24 -3.95 -2.12
N GLN A 85 11.15 -4.68 -2.79
CA GLN A 85 12.59 -4.64 -2.56
C GLN A 85 13.34 -4.28 -3.84
N ASP A 86 14.65 -4.06 -3.71
CA ASP A 86 15.57 -3.79 -4.81
C ASP A 86 15.09 -2.64 -5.72
N LEU A 87 14.50 -1.62 -5.12
CA LEU A 87 13.97 -0.47 -5.85
C LEU A 87 15.12 0.28 -6.52
N ALA A 88 15.03 0.44 -7.85
CA ALA A 88 16.04 1.12 -8.65
C ALA A 88 16.27 2.59 -8.25
N ILE A 89 15.25 3.22 -7.65
CA ILE A 89 15.32 4.55 -7.06
C ILE A 89 14.69 4.51 -5.67
N SER A 90 15.18 5.37 -4.77
CA SER A 90 14.64 5.39 -3.40
C SER A 90 13.14 5.70 -3.38
N PRO A 91 12.37 5.18 -2.42
CA PRO A 91 10.94 5.51 -2.27
C PRO A 91 10.66 7.01 -2.27
N ALA A 92 11.52 7.80 -1.62
CA ALA A 92 11.37 9.25 -1.54
C ALA A 92 11.55 9.93 -2.90
N GLU A 93 12.50 9.46 -3.69
CA GLU A 93 12.76 9.97 -5.02
C GLU A 93 11.68 9.52 -6.02
N CYS A 94 11.24 8.26 -5.94
CA CYS A 94 10.10 7.74 -6.70
C CYS A 94 8.85 8.60 -6.47
N TYR A 95 8.53 8.90 -5.20
CA TYR A 95 7.39 9.75 -4.88
C TYR A 95 7.51 11.16 -5.47
N LYS A 96 8.69 11.79 -5.39
CA LYS A 96 8.92 13.11 -6.00
C LYS A 96 8.70 13.09 -7.51
N GLN A 97 9.25 12.10 -8.20
CA GLN A 97 9.10 11.97 -9.65
C GLN A 97 7.64 11.71 -10.04
N ALA A 98 6.94 10.84 -9.31
CA ALA A 98 5.52 10.58 -9.53
C ALA A 98 4.67 11.83 -9.31
N GLN A 99 4.96 12.63 -8.27
CA GLN A 99 4.26 13.91 -8.06
C GLN A 99 4.50 14.91 -9.18
N GLN A 100 5.75 15.02 -9.67
CA GLN A 100 6.09 15.93 -10.76
C GLN A 100 5.41 15.55 -12.09
N ARG A 101 5.14 14.26 -12.26
CA ARG A 101 4.54 13.69 -13.47
C ARG A 101 3.12 13.17 -13.23
N TRP A 102 2.43 13.68 -12.21
CA TRP A 102 1.13 13.13 -11.79
C TRP A 102 0.09 13.11 -12.89
N VAL A 103 0.16 14.08 -13.83
CA VAL A 103 -0.71 14.15 -15.02
C VAL A 103 -0.62 12.90 -15.89
N GLU A 104 0.52 12.22 -15.97
CA GLU A 104 0.69 10.99 -16.75
C GLU A 104 -0.01 9.77 -16.12
N PHE A 105 -0.31 9.85 -14.83
CA PHE A 105 -0.97 8.79 -14.05
C PHE A 105 -2.46 9.05 -13.86
N GLN A 106 -2.98 10.15 -14.43
CA GLN A 106 -4.41 10.37 -14.51
C GLN A 106 -4.92 9.54 -15.68
N SER A 107 -5.66 8.46 -15.39
CA SER A 107 -6.42 7.77 -16.43
C SER A 107 -7.37 8.77 -17.08
N ASP A 108 -7.21 9.01 -18.37
CA ASP A 108 -8.19 9.73 -19.19
C ASP A 108 -9.50 8.91 -19.23
N LEU A 109 -10.32 9.00 -18.19
CA LEU A 109 -11.64 8.33 -18.12
C LEU A 109 -12.64 8.91 -19.13
N THR A 110 -12.24 9.87 -19.96
CA THR A 110 -13.03 10.41 -21.06
C THR A 110 -12.63 9.75 -22.38
N THR A 111 -13.14 8.55 -22.67
CA THR A 111 -13.65 8.12 -24.00
C THR A 111 -13.80 6.59 -24.08
N HIS A 112 -14.84 6.02 -23.44
CA HIS A 112 -15.52 4.82 -23.96
C HIS A 112 -16.84 4.52 -23.22
N ARG A 113 -17.72 5.52 -23.05
CA ARG A 113 -19.16 5.22 -23.17
C ARG A 113 -19.45 5.13 -24.66
N ARG A 114 -19.23 3.96 -25.26
CA ARG A 114 -19.91 3.65 -26.53
C ARG A 114 -21.30 3.17 -26.16
N ASP A 115 -22.25 3.86 -26.74
CA ASP A 115 -23.66 3.52 -26.79
C ASP A 115 -23.86 2.02 -27.06
N SER A 116 -24.77 1.42 -26.30
CA SER A 116 -25.58 0.26 -26.70
C SER A 116 -26.88 0.32 -25.92
#